data_AF-A0A2N1NQZ4-F1
#
_entry.id   AF-A0A2N1NQZ4-F1
#
_cell.length_a   1.000
_cell.length_b   1.000
_cell.length_c   1.000
_cell.angle_alpha   90.00
_cell.angle_beta   90.00
_cell.angle_gamma   90.00
#
_symmetry.space_group_name_H-M   'P 1'
#
loop_
_entity.id
_entity.type
_entity.pdbx_description
1 polymer ?
#
loop_
_entity_poly.entity_id
_entity_poly.type
_entity_poly.pdbx_seq_one_letter_code
_entity_poly.pdbx_strand_id
1 'polypeptide(L)'
;MPVKLNNNYDLSKNVIILTGATDGIGKEMARILAGFNPKRLVLPVRNQEKANDVLEYIKSSNGHAKNVEVWEMDLADLQSVKNFANKFIKEVGELHMRVMSSNQVIKTKDNLEIQFQVNHLAPFLLTSLLLDTIKKSVSAELPGKIAFTSSSAHFNGEIDFDNLNLEKHSSYWNPVKGNYANTKLMNVIVAKELSRIVQNENIRTYSLHPGVINTNINHMNNRYTTYFINLVVMMFEISAEQGAINTLYPVLSPENKETGEYYNEGIKQEPSKVANDQEVADKLWKEWIKKKIKDVEYSEFKDVKEIGKRGFGVVNRVATNDGMQVALKSIIEKKTSKLEDDDIKKFVNEIKLVRMVGFHQNVNGFLGISKDGIGNYIMVLEYANEGNLRDYLINEKMERFKEERFIRMEG
;
A
#
# COMPACT_ATOMS: atom_id res chain seq x y z
N MET A 1 9.74 -24.63 -18.73
CA MET A 1 10.66 -23.68 -19.37
C MET A 1 10.53 -22.34 -18.65
N PRO A 2 11.59 -21.54 -18.50
CA PRO A 2 11.49 -20.20 -17.94
C PRO A 2 10.55 -19.33 -18.77
N VAL A 3 9.73 -18.51 -18.10
CA VAL A 3 8.88 -17.53 -18.78
C VAL A 3 9.72 -16.45 -19.47
N LYS A 4 9.16 -15.84 -20.51
CA LYS A 4 9.80 -14.78 -21.29
C LYS A 4 8.83 -13.62 -21.48
N LEU A 5 9.32 -12.40 -21.35
CA LEU A 5 8.59 -11.20 -21.76
C LEU A 5 8.73 -11.04 -23.28
N ASN A 6 7.65 -10.67 -23.96
CA ASN A 6 7.72 -10.19 -25.33
C ASN A 6 8.42 -8.82 -25.37
N ASN A 7 9.19 -8.54 -26.41
CA ASN A 7 9.90 -7.26 -26.56
C ASN A 7 8.98 -6.07 -26.92
N ASN A 8 7.69 -6.32 -27.16
CA ASN A 8 6.73 -5.35 -27.70
C ASN A 8 5.79 -4.77 -26.62
N TYR A 9 6.15 -4.81 -25.34
CA TYR A 9 5.40 -4.08 -24.32
C TYR A 9 5.63 -2.58 -24.48
N ASP A 10 4.54 -1.81 -24.60
CA ASP A 10 4.55 -0.37 -24.48
C ASP A 10 3.87 0.04 -23.17
N LEU A 11 4.61 0.77 -22.34
CA LEU A 11 4.16 1.33 -21.07
C LEU A 11 3.97 2.86 -21.17
N SER A 12 3.89 3.42 -22.38
CA SER A 12 3.77 4.88 -22.64
C SER A 12 2.60 5.57 -21.94
N LYS A 13 1.59 4.81 -21.52
CA LYS A 13 0.44 5.26 -20.74
C LYS A 13 0.57 4.99 -19.23
N ASN A 14 1.49 4.13 -18.81
CA ASN A 14 1.61 3.64 -17.43
C ASN A 14 2.56 4.49 -16.56
N VAL A 15 2.02 5.00 -15.47
CA VAL A 15 2.77 5.47 -14.30
C VAL A 15 3.02 4.31 -13.35
N ILE A 16 4.27 4.11 -12.93
CA ILE A 16 4.74 2.92 -12.22
C ILE A 16 5.55 3.31 -10.97
N ILE A 17 5.32 2.62 -9.86
CA ILE A 17 6.17 2.66 -8.66
C ILE A 17 6.86 1.30 -8.48
N LEU A 18 8.19 1.28 -8.44
CA LEU A 18 8.97 0.07 -8.17
C LEU A 18 9.81 0.23 -6.90
N THR A 19 9.42 -0.41 -5.80
CA THR A 19 10.18 -0.35 -4.54
C THR A 19 11.31 -1.39 -4.53
N GLY A 20 12.45 -1.05 -3.92
CA GLY A 20 13.60 -1.95 -3.83
C GLY A 20 14.40 -2.08 -5.13
N ALA A 21 14.33 -1.06 -5.99
CA ALA A 21 14.96 -1.02 -7.31
C ALA A 21 16.50 -0.93 -7.33
N THR A 22 17.15 -0.77 -6.18
CA THR A 22 18.58 -0.40 -6.11
C THR A 22 19.56 -1.57 -6.25
N ASP A 23 19.10 -2.81 -6.27
CA ASP A 23 19.97 -4.00 -6.23
C ASP A 23 19.27 -5.26 -6.80
N GLY A 24 20.06 -6.25 -7.20
CA GLY A 24 19.60 -7.58 -7.67
C GLY A 24 18.40 -7.55 -8.63
N ILE A 25 17.37 -8.35 -8.33
CA ILE A 25 16.12 -8.44 -9.10
C ILE A 25 15.48 -7.05 -9.31
N GLY A 26 15.52 -6.18 -8.30
CA GLY A 26 14.92 -4.85 -8.36
C GLY A 26 15.58 -3.96 -9.41
N LYS A 27 16.91 -4.03 -9.52
CA LYS A 27 17.69 -3.30 -10.52
C LYS A 27 17.38 -3.77 -11.94
N GLU A 28 17.26 -5.08 -12.15
CA GLU A 28 16.84 -5.63 -13.44
C GLU A 28 15.38 -5.32 -13.79
N MET A 29 14.47 -5.35 -12.81
CA MET A 29 13.08 -4.90 -13.03
C MET A 29 13.03 -3.43 -13.44
N ALA A 30 13.84 -2.57 -12.82
CA ALA A 30 13.91 -1.14 -13.17
C ALA A 30 14.41 -0.95 -14.61
N ARG A 31 15.47 -1.68 -15.01
CA ARG A 31 15.97 -1.69 -16.40
C ARG A 31 14.92 -2.16 -17.40
N ILE A 32 14.31 -3.31 -17.15
CA ILE A 32 13.30 -3.89 -18.06
C ILE A 32 12.10 -2.95 -18.22
N LEU A 33 11.57 -2.43 -17.10
CA LEU A 33 10.45 -1.47 -17.14
C LEU A 33 10.81 -0.18 -17.86
N ALA A 34 12.02 0.36 -17.68
CA ALA A 34 12.50 1.53 -18.41
C ALA A 34 12.73 1.27 -19.91
N GLY A 35 13.06 0.03 -20.29
CA GLY A 35 13.15 -0.40 -21.69
C GLY A 35 11.80 -0.38 -22.42
N PHE A 36 10.69 -0.61 -21.70
CA PHE A 36 9.33 -0.60 -22.26
C PHE A 36 8.66 0.78 -22.29
N ASN A 37 9.43 1.88 -22.32
CA ASN A 37 8.92 3.25 -22.49
C ASN A 37 7.80 3.65 -21.50
N PRO A 38 8.01 3.58 -20.16
CA PRO A 38 6.96 3.90 -19.19
C PRO A 38 6.61 5.39 -19.25
N LYS A 39 5.33 5.78 -19.09
CA LYS A 39 4.92 7.21 -18.96
C LYS A 39 5.75 7.91 -17.89
N ARG A 40 5.92 7.23 -16.75
CA ARG A 40 6.76 7.63 -15.61
C ARG A 40 7.08 6.41 -14.76
N LEU A 41 8.35 6.17 -14.44
CA LEU A 41 8.81 5.11 -13.53
C LEU A 41 9.46 5.74 -12.31
N VAL A 42 8.73 5.78 -11.19
CA VAL A 42 9.24 6.27 -9.91
C VAL A 42 9.88 5.12 -9.15
N LEU A 43 11.15 5.33 -8.75
CA LEU A 43 11.96 4.41 -7.96
C LEU A 43 12.12 5.00 -6.55
N PRO A 44 11.36 4.54 -5.54
CA PRO A 44 11.54 4.99 -4.17
C PRO A 44 12.79 4.34 -3.56
N VAL A 45 13.70 5.16 -3.02
CA VAL A 45 15.00 4.73 -2.50
C VAL A 45 15.32 5.37 -1.14
N ARG A 46 16.12 4.67 -0.34
CA ARG A 46 16.70 5.20 0.92
C ARG A 46 18.12 5.75 0.79
N ASN A 47 18.82 5.42 -0.30
CA ASN A 47 20.22 5.76 -0.53
C ASN A 47 20.36 6.31 -1.95
N GLN A 48 20.73 7.58 -2.05
CA GLN A 48 20.80 8.32 -3.32
C GLN A 48 21.97 7.89 -4.20
N GLU A 49 23.09 7.48 -3.60
CA GLU A 49 24.29 7.00 -4.31
C GLU A 49 23.97 5.73 -5.11
N LYS A 50 23.44 4.69 -4.43
CA LYS A 50 22.95 3.46 -5.09
C LYS A 50 21.87 3.73 -6.14
N ALA A 51 21.10 4.79 -5.99
CA ALA A 51 20.05 5.14 -6.95
C ALA A 51 20.64 5.81 -8.20
N ASN A 52 21.69 6.61 -8.06
CA ASN A 52 22.46 7.14 -9.18
C ASN A 52 23.11 6.00 -9.98
N ASP A 53 23.67 4.97 -9.31
CA ASP A 53 24.21 3.77 -9.97
C ASP A 53 23.14 3.03 -10.81
N VAL A 54 21.89 3.00 -10.34
CA VAL A 54 20.77 2.40 -11.09
C VAL A 54 20.36 3.28 -12.26
N LEU A 55 20.36 4.60 -12.11
CA LEU A 55 20.11 5.51 -13.24
C LEU A 55 21.17 5.40 -14.33
N GLU A 56 22.47 5.34 -13.98
CA GLU A 56 23.54 5.12 -14.97
C GLU A 56 23.46 3.73 -15.62
N TYR A 57 23.06 2.71 -14.87
CA TYR A 57 22.79 1.38 -15.42
C TYR A 57 21.62 1.38 -16.43
N ILE A 58 20.54 2.12 -16.16
CA ILE A 58 19.41 2.26 -17.08
C ILE A 58 19.80 3.10 -18.32
N LYS A 59 20.59 4.16 -18.16
CA LYS A 59 21.11 4.98 -19.28
C LYS A 59 21.99 4.16 -20.22
N SER A 60 22.94 3.40 -19.68
CA SER A 60 23.88 2.59 -20.48
C SER A 60 23.25 1.38 -21.17
N SER A 61 22.03 0.99 -20.79
CA SER A 61 21.29 -0.13 -21.36
C SER A 61 20.21 0.28 -22.40
N ASN A 62 20.33 1.48 -22.98
CA ASN A 62 19.46 2.01 -24.05
C ASN A 62 17.98 2.20 -23.66
N GLY A 63 17.66 2.24 -22.36
CA GLY A 63 16.29 2.45 -21.87
C GLY A 63 15.81 3.89 -21.98
N HIS A 64 14.50 4.11 -21.75
CA HIS A 64 13.87 5.42 -21.68
C HIS A 64 14.19 6.11 -20.34
N ALA A 65 15.48 6.25 -20.02
CA ALA A 65 16.00 6.72 -18.73
C ALA A 65 15.45 8.09 -18.29
N LYS A 66 15.11 8.96 -19.25
CA LYS A 66 14.47 10.28 -19.01
C LYS A 66 13.06 10.18 -18.38
N ASN A 67 12.41 9.02 -18.48
CA ASN A 67 11.10 8.75 -17.88
C ASN A 67 11.25 8.10 -16.47
N VAL A 68 12.48 7.92 -15.98
CA VAL A 68 12.79 7.28 -14.69
C VAL A 68 13.19 8.33 -13.67
N GLU A 69 12.55 8.30 -12.51
CA GLU A 69 12.77 9.24 -11.41
C GLU A 69 13.13 8.51 -10.13
N VAL A 70 14.02 9.12 -9.36
CA VAL A 70 14.43 8.62 -8.04
C VAL A 70 13.84 9.54 -6.97
N TRP A 71 13.10 8.96 -6.03
CA TRP A 71 12.40 9.68 -4.96
C TRP A 71 12.80 9.09 -3.61
N GLU A 72 12.94 9.93 -2.58
CA GLU A 72 13.28 9.45 -1.24
C GLU A 72 12.09 8.71 -0.59
N MET A 73 12.35 7.49 -0.11
CA MET A 73 11.45 6.75 0.79
C MET A 73 12.22 5.64 1.51
N ASP A 74 12.08 5.56 2.83
CA ASP A 74 12.54 4.42 3.63
C ASP A 74 11.36 3.58 4.11
N LEU A 75 11.36 2.27 3.79
CA LEU A 75 10.35 1.33 4.27
C LEU A 75 10.51 1.01 5.77
N ALA A 76 11.68 1.29 6.36
CA ALA A 76 11.93 1.18 7.80
C ALA A 76 11.48 2.41 8.61
N ASP A 77 10.67 3.28 8.00
CA ASP A 77 10.10 4.50 8.58
C ASP A 77 8.67 4.71 8.03
N LEU A 78 7.64 4.40 8.82
CA LEU A 78 6.24 4.53 8.35
C LEU A 78 5.83 5.98 8.09
N GLN A 79 6.55 6.98 8.62
CA GLN A 79 6.31 8.39 8.30
C GLN A 79 6.94 8.77 6.95
N SER A 80 8.12 8.24 6.62
CA SER A 80 8.72 8.34 5.28
C SER A 80 7.77 7.79 4.21
N VAL A 81 7.15 6.64 4.45
CA VAL A 81 6.14 6.04 3.55
C VAL A 81 4.92 6.95 3.35
N LYS A 82 4.41 7.58 4.41
CA LYS A 82 3.29 8.54 4.32
C LYS A 82 3.69 9.80 3.56
N ASN A 83 4.87 10.35 3.84
CA ASN A 83 5.41 11.54 3.18
C ASN A 83 5.58 11.29 1.67
N PHE A 84 6.16 10.16 1.28
CA PHE A 84 6.27 9.73 -0.11
C PHE A 84 4.89 9.60 -0.78
N ALA A 85 3.93 8.93 -0.14
CA ALA A 85 2.59 8.76 -0.70
C ALA A 85 1.88 10.10 -0.89
N ASN A 86 1.90 10.99 0.11
CA ASN A 86 1.30 12.33 0.04
C ASN A 86 1.95 13.17 -1.07
N LYS A 87 3.28 13.13 -1.20
CA LYS A 87 4.01 13.77 -2.30
C LYS A 87 3.54 13.23 -3.65
N PHE A 88 3.45 11.91 -3.79
CA PHE A 88 3.05 11.25 -5.04
C PHE A 88 1.61 11.62 -5.44
N ILE A 89 0.68 11.60 -4.49
CA ILE A 89 -0.72 12.01 -4.70
C ILE A 89 -0.78 13.47 -5.20
N LYS A 90 0.00 14.37 -4.59
CA LYS A 90 0.02 15.79 -4.91
C LYS A 90 0.70 16.13 -6.24
N GLU A 91 1.81 15.48 -6.57
CA GLU A 91 2.66 15.82 -7.72
C GLU A 91 2.42 14.94 -8.97
N VAL A 92 1.72 13.81 -8.81
CA VAL A 92 1.49 12.85 -9.91
C VAL A 92 0.00 12.59 -10.11
N GLY A 93 -0.76 12.38 -9.03
CA GLY A 93 -2.22 12.17 -9.08
C GLY A 93 -2.71 10.90 -9.79
N GLU A 94 -1.82 10.10 -10.38
CA GLU A 94 -2.14 8.96 -11.24
C GLU A 94 -1.13 7.81 -11.03
N LEU A 95 -1.60 6.57 -10.91
CA LEU A 95 -0.78 5.37 -10.68
C LEU A 95 -1.41 4.12 -11.29
N HIS A 96 -0.66 3.41 -12.13
CA HIS A 96 -1.18 2.25 -12.86
C HIS A 96 -0.56 0.94 -12.43
N MET A 97 0.69 0.94 -11.96
CA MET A 97 1.40 -0.30 -11.60
C MET A 97 2.27 -0.11 -10.36
N ARG A 98 2.30 -1.11 -9.49
CA ARG A 98 3.25 -1.19 -8.38
C ARG A 98 3.86 -2.58 -8.19
N VAL A 99 5.18 -2.62 -8.04
CA VAL A 99 6.00 -3.84 -7.87
C VAL A 99 7.01 -3.64 -6.74
N MET A 100 7.49 -4.72 -6.10
CA MET A 100 8.26 -4.64 -4.85
C MET A 100 9.46 -5.58 -4.76
N SER A 101 10.48 -5.20 -3.98
CA SER A 101 11.64 -6.02 -3.59
C SER A 101 12.18 -5.54 -2.23
N SER A 102 12.76 -6.43 -1.42
CA SER A 102 13.28 -6.08 -0.07
C SER A 102 14.33 -7.05 0.49
N ASN A 103 15.26 -6.53 1.31
CA ASN A 103 16.34 -7.25 2.01
C ASN A 103 16.56 -6.71 3.46
N GLN A 104 17.33 -7.45 4.27
CA GLN A 104 17.58 -7.37 5.75
C GLN A 104 18.36 -6.12 6.27
N VAL A 105 18.47 -5.73 7.58
CA VAL A 105 17.91 -6.13 8.91
C VAL A 105 18.07 -4.97 9.97
N ILE A 106 17.64 -5.18 11.25
CA ILE A 106 17.60 -4.32 12.48
C ILE A 106 16.29 -3.54 12.68
N LYS A 107 15.75 -3.53 13.94
CA LYS A 107 14.51 -2.85 14.36
C LYS A 107 14.34 -1.47 13.71
N THR A 108 13.13 -1.18 13.27
CA THR A 108 12.79 0.07 12.56
C THR A 108 12.72 1.27 13.49
N LYS A 109 12.65 2.48 12.90
CA LYS A 109 12.39 3.71 13.67
C LYS A 109 11.06 3.65 14.42
N ASP A 110 10.10 2.91 13.88
CA ASP A 110 8.79 2.62 14.48
C ASP A 110 8.85 1.52 15.58
N ASN A 111 10.04 1.07 15.99
CA ASN A 111 10.30 0.03 17.00
C ASN A 111 9.76 -1.40 16.66
N LEU A 112 9.34 -1.61 15.41
CA LEU A 112 8.82 -2.89 14.92
C LEU A 112 9.93 -3.85 14.45
N GLU A 113 9.59 -5.12 14.32
CA GLU A 113 10.45 -6.10 13.65
C GLU A 113 10.65 -5.74 12.17
N ILE A 114 11.89 -5.85 11.70
CA ILE A 114 12.33 -5.28 10.42
C ILE A 114 11.79 -6.03 9.20
N GLN A 115 11.77 -7.37 9.23
CA GLN A 115 11.19 -8.16 8.15
C GLN A 115 9.70 -7.87 8.07
N PHE A 116 9.01 -7.93 9.21
CA PHE A 116 7.61 -7.57 9.32
C PHE A 116 7.31 -6.19 8.73
N GLN A 117 8.03 -5.14 9.12
CA GLN A 117 7.77 -3.81 8.61
C GLN A 117 8.12 -3.66 7.12
N VAL A 118 9.36 -3.96 6.73
CA VAL A 118 9.85 -3.67 5.38
C VAL A 118 9.26 -4.60 4.32
N ASN A 119 9.03 -5.88 4.64
CA ASN A 119 8.48 -6.84 3.67
C ASN A 119 6.95 -6.80 3.59
N HIS A 120 6.27 -6.37 4.66
CA HIS A 120 4.81 -6.45 4.77
C HIS A 120 4.12 -5.14 5.17
N LEU A 121 4.34 -4.60 6.38
CA LEU A 121 3.51 -3.49 6.89
C LEU A 121 3.68 -2.19 6.10
N ALA A 122 4.91 -1.73 5.89
CA ALA A 122 5.22 -0.52 5.13
C ALA A 122 4.73 -0.63 3.67
N PRO A 123 4.98 -1.74 2.95
CA PRO A 123 4.41 -1.89 1.61
C PRO A 123 2.88 -2.01 1.60
N PHE A 124 2.26 -2.69 2.57
CA PHE A 124 0.81 -2.71 2.70
C PHE A 124 0.24 -1.31 3.00
N LEU A 125 0.90 -0.51 3.86
CA LEU A 125 0.55 0.88 4.14
C LEU A 125 0.55 1.71 2.85
N LEU A 126 1.66 1.67 2.10
CA LEU A 126 1.78 2.34 0.80
C LEU A 126 0.67 1.91 -0.18
N THR A 127 0.19 0.66 -0.12
CA THR A 127 -0.90 0.20 -1.02
C THR A 127 -2.20 0.91 -0.72
N SER A 128 -2.60 1.02 0.56
CA SER A 128 -3.88 1.66 0.90
C SER A 128 -3.82 3.17 0.79
N LEU A 129 -2.67 3.80 1.06
CA LEU A 129 -2.52 5.26 0.86
C LEU A 129 -2.68 5.65 -0.62
N LEU A 130 -2.24 4.79 -1.55
CA LEU A 130 -2.32 5.02 -2.99
C LEU A 130 -3.51 4.34 -3.67
N LEU A 131 -4.37 3.62 -2.92
CA LEU A 131 -5.41 2.80 -3.53
C LEU A 131 -6.43 3.63 -4.32
N ASP A 132 -6.87 4.76 -3.76
CA ASP A 132 -7.84 5.64 -4.43
C ASP A 132 -7.21 6.38 -5.62
N THR A 133 -5.91 6.66 -5.57
CA THR A 133 -5.15 7.14 -6.74
C THR A 133 -5.14 6.10 -7.85
N ILE A 134 -4.91 4.83 -7.53
CA ILE A 134 -4.99 3.73 -8.53
C ILE A 134 -6.40 3.65 -9.11
N LYS A 135 -7.45 3.62 -8.26
CA LYS A 135 -8.85 3.60 -8.72
C LYS A 135 -9.21 4.75 -9.65
N LYS A 136 -8.69 5.96 -9.42
CA LYS A 136 -8.89 7.12 -10.31
C LYS A 136 -8.11 7.04 -11.63
N SER A 137 -7.11 6.16 -11.72
CA SER A 137 -6.22 6.02 -12.89
C SER A 137 -6.63 4.91 -13.85
N VAL A 138 -7.44 3.95 -13.40
CA VAL A 138 -7.82 2.81 -14.24
C VAL A 138 -8.84 3.22 -15.31
N SER A 139 -8.75 2.55 -16.45
CA SER A 139 -9.79 2.57 -17.49
C SER A 139 -10.00 1.16 -18.03
N ALA A 140 -11.03 0.93 -18.85
CA ALA A 140 -11.29 -0.39 -19.43
C ALA A 140 -10.08 -0.96 -20.21
N GLU A 141 -9.34 -0.09 -20.90
CA GLU A 141 -8.12 -0.45 -21.65
C GLU A 141 -6.86 -0.51 -20.77
N LEU A 142 -6.85 0.20 -19.64
CA LEU A 142 -5.67 0.39 -18.80
C LEU A 142 -5.96 -0.04 -17.34
N PRO A 143 -5.95 -1.35 -17.06
CA PRO A 143 -6.22 -1.88 -15.72
C PRO A 143 -5.10 -1.53 -14.74
N GLY A 144 -5.47 -1.24 -13.50
CA GLY A 144 -4.52 -1.04 -12.40
C GLY A 144 -3.88 -2.36 -11.96
N LYS A 145 -2.62 -2.35 -11.55
CA LYS A 145 -1.85 -3.57 -11.26
C LYS A 145 -1.04 -3.44 -9.97
N ILE A 146 -1.31 -4.29 -8.98
CA ILE A 146 -0.67 -4.24 -7.66
C ILE A 146 0.00 -5.60 -7.37
N ALA A 147 1.33 -5.62 -7.31
CA ALA A 147 2.10 -6.84 -7.09
C ALA A 147 2.81 -6.84 -5.73
N PHE A 148 2.68 -7.96 -5.00
CA PHE A 148 3.35 -8.23 -3.73
C PHE A 148 4.39 -9.35 -3.87
N THR A 149 5.60 -9.13 -3.34
CA THR A 149 6.69 -10.10 -3.50
C THR A 149 6.69 -11.12 -2.36
N SER A 150 6.35 -12.35 -2.74
CA SER A 150 6.28 -13.56 -1.93
C SER A 150 7.58 -14.39 -2.09
N SER A 151 7.55 -15.65 -1.66
CA SER A 151 8.61 -16.66 -1.79
C SER A 151 7.98 -18.04 -1.58
N SER A 152 8.63 -19.11 -2.08
CA SER A 152 8.33 -20.49 -1.67
C SER A 152 8.36 -20.69 -0.14
N ALA A 153 9.09 -19.85 0.61
CA ALA A 153 9.06 -19.82 2.08
C ALA A 153 7.64 -19.66 2.67
N HIS A 154 6.69 -19.05 1.94
CA HIS A 154 5.31 -18.84 2.42
C HIS A 154 4.56 -20.14 2.72
N PHE A 155 4.96 -21.28 2.11
CA PHE A 155 4.39 -22.59 2.40
C PHE A 155 4.63 -23.07 3.84
N ASN A 156 5.65 -22.53 4.50
CA ASN A 156 5.98 -22.80 5.90
C ASN A 156 5.69 -21.59 6.82
N GLY A 157 4.97 -20.59 6.31
CA GLY A 157 4.54 -19.45 7.11
C GLY A 157 3.34 -19.81 7.98
N GLU A 158 3.23 -19.15 9.13
CA GLU A 158 2.11 -19.27 10.07
C GLU A 158 1.64 -17.86 10.46
N ILE A 159 0.34 -17.68 10.73
CA ILE A 159 -0.24 -16.40 11.19
C ILE A 159 -0.55 -16.49 12.67
N ASP A 160 0.40 -16.05 13.50
CA ASP A 160 0.19 -15.87 14.94
C ASP A 160 -0.46 -14.50 15.18
N PHE A 161 -1.74 -14.51 15.56
CA PHE A 161 -2.51 -13.30 15.83
C PHE A 161 -2.09 -12.59 17.13
N ASP A 162 -1.51 -13.31 18.08
CA ASP A 162 -1.00 -12.74 19.33
C ASP A 162 0.41 -12.17 19.15
N ASN A 163 0.98 -12.30 17.95
CA ASN A 163 2.33 -11.90 17.58
C ASN A 163 2.40 -11.34 16.14
N LEU A 164 1.37 -10.62 15.66
CA LEU A 164 1.33 -10.13 14.27
C LEU A 164 2.50 -9.21 13.88
N ASN A 165 3.18 -8.61 14.85
CA ASN A 165 4.39 -7.80 14.69
C ASN A 165 5.69 -8.62 14.71
N LEU A 166 5.60 -9.94 14.92
CA LEU A 166 6.70 -10.91 14.92
C LEU A 166 7.81 -10.64 15.96
N GLU A 167 7.46 -9.93 17.04
CA GLU A 167 8.38 -9.52 18.12
C GLU A 167 8.60 -10.62 19.19
N LYS A 168 7.61 -11.49 19.43
CA LYS A 168 7.76 -12.65 20.31
C LYS A 168 8.50 -13.74 19.53
N HIS A 169 9.76 -13.98 19.87
CA HIS A 169 10.60 -14.95 19.15
C HIS A 169 10.14 -16.40 19.35
N SER A 170 10.11 -17.17 18.25
CA SER A 170 10.25 -18.64 18.29
C SER A 170 11.34 -19.18 17.36
N SER A 171 11.64 -18.52 16.23
CA SER A 171 12.69 -18.96 15.29
C SER A 171 13.18 -17.86 14.33
N TYR A 172 13.94 -16.87 14.83
CA TYR A 172 14.55 -15.84 13.98
C TYR A 172 15.61 -16.40 13.00
N TRP A 173 16.11 -17.62 13.26
CA TRP A 173 17.23 -18.26 12.56
C TRP A 173 16.85 -19.53 11.80
N ASN A 174 15.56 -19.89 11.73
CA ASN A 174 15.12 -21.02 10.90
C ASN A 174 14.64 -20.50 9.53
N PRO A 175 15.42 -20.61 8.45
CA PRO A 175 14.99 -20.16 7.12
C PRO A 175 13.75 -20.92 6.58
N VAL A 176 13.43 -22.08 7.18
CA VAL A 176 12.27 -22.90 6.84
C VAL A 176 11.06 -22.61 7.75
N LYS A 177 11.23 -22.01 8.93
CA LYS A 177 10.12 -21.70 9.88
C LYS A 177 10.37 -20.40 10.67
N GLY A 178 10.62 -19.31 9.97
CA GLY A 178 10.99 -18.03 10.60
C GLY A 178 10.12 -16.86 10.16
N ASN A 179 10.26 -15.71 10.85
CA ASN A 179 9.50 -14.48 10.60
C ASN A 179 9.38 -14.13 9.11
N TYR A 180 10.45 -14.34 8.33
CA TYR A 180 10.45 -14.16 6.87
C TYR A 180 9.33 -14.94 6.17
N ALA A 181 9.17 -16.24 6.46
CA ALA A 181 8.10 -17.08 5.91
C ALA A 181 6.71 -16.51 6.21
N ASN A 182 6.49 -16.04 7.45
CA ASN A 182 5.26 -15.39 7.86
C ASN A 182 5.01 -14.11 7.05
N THR A 183 6.00 -13.24 6.84
CA THR A 183 5.83 -12.03 6.00
C THR A 183 5.50 -12.35 4.55
N LYS A 184 6.04 -13.44 4.00
CA LYS A 184 5.73 -13.86 2.62
C LYS A 184 4.34 -14.49 2.53
N LEU A 185 3.88 -15.22 3.55
CA LEU A 185 2.49 -15.67 3.67
C LEU A 185 1.52 -14.48 3.78
N MET A 186 1.80 -13.51 4.65
CA MET A 186 0.99 -12.29 4.79
C MET A 186 0.89 -11.53 3.46
N ASN A 187 1.94 -11.50 2.64
CA ASN A 187 1.90 -10.90 1.30
C ASN A 187 0.99 -11.66 0.30
N VAL A 188 0.90 -12.99 0.38
CA VAL A 188 -0.06 -13.76 -0.43
C VAL A 188 -1.49 -13.47 0.03
N ILE A 189 -1.74 -13.53 1.35
CA ILE A 189 -3.06 -13.25 1.94
C ILE A 189 -3.54 -11.83 1.57
N VAL A 190 -2.68 -10.82 1.72
CA VAL A 190 -3.03 -9.43 1.39
C VAL A 190 -3.25 -9.21 -0.10
N ALA A 191 -2.52 -9.89 -0.99
CA ALA A 191 -2.81 -9.83 -2.41
C ALA A 191 -4.19 -10.42 -2.73
N LYS A 192 -4.52 -11.59 -2.16
CA LYS A 192 -5.80 -12.28 -2.36
C LYS A 192 -6.98 -11.49 -1.76
N GLU A 193 -6.85 -10.96 -0.55
CA GLU A 193 -7.90 -10.16 0.09
C GLU A 193 -8.08 -8.80 -0.60
N LEU A 194 -7.00 -8.15 -1.04
CA LEU A 194 -7.11 -6.92 -1.84
C LEU A 194 -7.85 -7.18 -3.14
N SER A 195 -7.71 -8.35 -3.77
CA SER A 195 -8.46 -8.74 -4.98
C SER A 195 -9.98 -8.71 -4.77
N ARG A 196 -10.45 -9.19 -3.60
CA ARG A 196 -11.86 -9.14 -3.19
C ARG A 196 -12.33 -7.71 -2.94
N ILE A 197 -11.47 -6.86 -2.38
CA ILE A 197 -11.79 -5.47 -2.03
C ILE A 197 -11.83 -4.55 -3.24
N VAL A 198 -11.00 -4.82 -4.26
CA VAL A 198 -11.01 -4.10 -5.55
C VAL A 198 -11.84 -4.81 -6.62
N GLN A 199 -12.71 -5.74 -6.22
CA GLN A 199 -13.59 -6.43 -7.14
C GLN A 199 -14.45 -5.41 -7.90
N ASN A 200 -14.48 -5.54 -9.23
CA ASN A 200 -15.11 -4.62 -10.19
C ASN A 200 -14.43 -3.25 -10.40
N GLU A 201 -13.35 -2.92 -9.69
CA GLU A 201 -12.60 -1.65 -9.85
C GLU A 201 -11.57 -1.68 -11.01
N ASN A 202 -11.64 -2.68 -11.90
CA ASN A 202 -10.60 -2.99 -12.92
C ASN A 202 -9.14 -2.95 -12.43
N ILE A 203 -8.91 -3.33 -11.16
CA ILE A 203 -7.57 -3.50 -10.57
C ILE A 203 -7.28 -5.00 -10.44
N ARG A 204 -6.09 -5.41 -10.87
CA ARG A 204 -5.56 -6.77 -10.70
C ARG A 204 -4.47 -6.79 -9.63
N THR A 205 -4.48 -7.85 -8.85
CA THR A 205 -3.58 -8.05 -7.71
C THR A 205 -2.81 -9.36 -7.87
N TYR A 206 -1.55 -9.37 -7.47
CA TYR A 206 -0.64 -10.50 -7.70
C TYR A 206 0.25 -10.75 -6.48
N SER A 207 0.55 -12.01 -6.19
CA SER A 207 1.63 -12.38 -5.27
C SER A 207 2.67 -13.23 -6.00
N LEU A 208 3.95 -12.87 -5.87
CA LEU A 208 4.99 -13.27 -6.82
C LEU A 208 6.23 -13.85 -6.11
N HIS A 209 6.60 -15.09 -6.42
CA HIS A 209 7.91 -15.62 -6.11
C HIS A 209 8.81 -15.57 -7.37
N PRO A 210 9.94 -14.85 -7.33
CA PRO A 210 10.82 -14.73 -8.50
C PRO A 210 11.54 -16.03 -8.89
N GLY A 211 11.60 -17.03 -8.02
CA GLY A 211 12.55 -18.16 -8.09
C GLY A 211 13.69 -18.03 -7.07
N VAL A 212 14.61 -19.00 -7.05
CA VAL A 212 15.77 -19.01 -6.14
C VAL A 212 16.95 -18.28 -6.79
N ILE A 213 17.46 -17.25 -6.11
CA ILE A 213 18.56 -16.42 -6.60
C ILE A 213 19.58 -16.26 -5.49
N ASN A 214 20.86 -16.24 -5.87
CA ASN A 214 21.98 -15.91 -5.01
C ASN A 214 21.98 -14.41 -4.66
N THR A 215 21.04 -14.00 -3.82
CA THR A 215 21.21 -12.81 -2.98
C THR A 215 22.37 -13.08 -2.01
N ASN A 216 23.22 -12.10 -1.72
CA ASN A 216 24.38 -12.25 -0.82
C ASN A 216 23.96 -12.61 0.63
N ILE A 217 23.71 -13.89 0.93
CA ILE A 217 23.37 -14.40 2.28
C ILE A 217 24.68 -14.65 3.05
N ASN A 218 25.50 -13.60 3.22
CA ASN A 218 26.81 -13.68 3.88
C ASN A 218 26.77 -13.44 5.41
N HIS A 219 25.60 -13.56 6.04
CA HIS A 219 25.37 -13.14 7.44
C HIS A 219 24.73 -14.20 8.35
N MET A 220 24.90 -15.49 8.04
CA MET A 220 24.58 -16.57 8.99
C MET A 220 25.79 -16.91 9.87
N ASN A 221 25.61 -16.93 11.19
CA ASN A 221 26.65 -17.19 12.19
C ASN A 221 27.27 -18.62 12.14
N ASN A 222 26.79 -19.51 11.27
CA ASN A 222 27.36 -20.85 11.10
C ASN A 222 27.88 -21.04 9.67
N ARG A 223 29.20 -20.92 9.51
CA ARG A 223 29.95 -21.12 8.25
C ARG A 223 29.58 -22.39 7.48
N TYR A 224 29.24 -23.48 8.17
CA TYR A 224 28.85 -24.73 7.52
C TYR A 224 27.44 -24.67 6.95
N THR A 225 26.49 -24.05 7.67
CA THR A 225 25.13 -23.84 7.16
C THR A 225 25.11 -22.86 6.00
N THR A 226 25.89 -21.78 6.05
CA THR A 226 26.07 -20.86 4.92
C THR A 226 26.66 -21.58 3.70
N TYR A 227 27.69 -22.41 3.90
CA TYR A 227 28.29 -23.19 2.82
C TYR A 227 27.30 -24.16 2.17
N PHE A 228 26.54 -24.94 2.96
CA PHE A 228 25.54 -25.86 2.42
C PHE A 228 24.35 -25.14 1.76
N ILE A 229 23.88 -24.02 2.31
CA ILE A 229 22.83 -23.21 1.67
C ILE A 229 23.33 -22.61 0.36
N ASN A 230 24.55 -22.08 0.31
CA ASN A 230 25.13 -21.56 -0.94
C ASN A 230 25.30 -22.68 -1.98
N LEU A 231 25.73 -23.88 -1.57
CA LEU A 231 25.88 -25.03 -2.47
C LEU A 231 24.53 -25.51 -3.04
N VAL A 232 23.45 -25.45 -2.24
CA VAL A 232 22.08 -25.73 -2.73
C VAL A 232 21.53 -24.59 -3.59
N VAL A 233 21.73 -23.33 -3.20
CA VAL A 233 21.30 -22.15 -3.98
C VAL A 233 21.96 -22.16 -5.35
N MET A 234 23.26 -22.44 -5.45
CA MET A 234 23.99 -22.57 -6.72
C MET A 234 23.46 -23.69 -7.64
N MET A 235 22.78 -24.72 -7.11
CA MET A 235 22.17 -25.77 -7.92
C MET A 235 20.78 -25.40 -8.47
N PHE A 236 20.16 -24.34 -7.97
CA PHE A 236 18.84 -23.84 -8.39
C PHE A 236 18.87 -22.35 -8.78
N GLU A 237 20.05 -21.80 -9.04
CA GLU A 237 20.27 -20.37 -9.25
C GLU A 237 19.77 -19.91 -10.61
N ILE A 238 18.80 -19.00 -10.61
CA ILE A 238 18.45 -18.21 -11.81
C ILE A 238 19.11 -16.83 -11.75
N SER A 239 19.37 -16.22 -12.91
CA SER A 239 19.93 -14.87 -12.97
C SER A 239 18.96 -13.83 -12.38
N ALA A 240 19.50 -12.71 -11.89
CA ALA A 240 18.69 -11.58 -11.44
C ALA A 240 17.73 -11.07 -12.53
N GLU A 241 18.15 -11.15 -13.81
CA GLU A 241 17.32 -10.83 -14.97
C GLU A 241 16.17 -11.82 -15.14
N GLN A 242 16.42 -13.13 -15.04
CA GLN A 242 15.34 -14.12 -15.10
C GLN A 242 14.39 -13.98 -13.91
N GLY A 243 14.88 -13.65 -12.72
CA GLY A 243 14.04 -13.31 -11.56
C GLY A 243 13.15 -12.09 -11.79
N ALA A 244 13.68 -11.07 -12.47
CA ALA A 244 12.92 -9.88 -12.85
C ALA A 244 11.87 -10.22 -13.91
N ILE A 245 12.21 -11.02 -14.93
CA ILE A 245 11.27 -11.55 -15.92
C ILE A 245 10.17 -12.38 -15.25
N ASN A 246 10.52 -13.29 -14.34
CA ASN A 246 9.58 -14.12 -13.58
C ASN A 246 8.59 -13.29 -12.75
N THR A 247 9.05 -12.17 -12.19
CA THR A 247 8.22 -11.24 -11.42
C THR A 247 7.32 -10.39 -12.35
N LEU A 248 7.89 -9.84 -13.42
CA LEU A 248 7.17 -8.95 -14.32
C LEU A 248 6.21 -9.68 -15.27
N TYR A 249 6.48 -10.93 -15.65
CA TYR A 249 5.68 -11.70 -16.61
C TYR A 249 4.18 -11.75 -16.29
N PRO A 250 3.73 -12.20 -15.10
CA PRO A 250 2.30 -12.23 -14.78
C PRO A 250 1.69 -10.83 -14.63
N VAL A 251 2.49 -9.81 -14.32
CA VAL A 251 2.02 -8.42 -14.20
C VAL A 251 1.87 -7.77 -15.58
N LEU A 252 2.81 -7.99 -16.49
CA LEU A 252 2.84 -7.36 -17.81
C LEU A 252 1.94 -8.08 -18.82
N SER A 253 1.86 -9.41 -18.76
CA SER A 253 1.11 -10.23 -19.73
C SER A 253 -0.33 -9.72 -19.95
N PRO A 254 -0.73 -9.39 -21.20
CA PRO A 254 -2.07 -8.89 -21.48
C PRO A 254 -3.13 -10.00 -21.42
N GLU A 255 -2.70 -11.25 -21.63
CA GLU A 255 -3.52 -12.46 -21.53
C GLU A 255 -3.87 -12.79 -20.07
N ASN A 256 -3.04 -12.35 -19.12
CA ASN A 256 -3.28 -12.61 -17.71
C ASN A 256 -4.38 -11.70 -17.13
N LYS A 257 -5.61 -12.20 -17.12
CA LYS A 257 -6.81 -11.53 -16.59
C LYS A 257 -7.10 -11.86 -15.12
N GLU A 258 -6.34 -12.77 -14.52
CA GLU A 258 -6.49 -13.24 -13.15
C GLU A 258 -6.17 -12.12 -12.11
N THR A 259 -6.70 -12.27 -10.89
CA THR A 259 -6.46 -11.35 -9.77
C THR A 259 -6.50 -12.08 -8.43
N GLY A 260 -5.65 -11.71 -7.48
CA GLY A 260 -5.53 -12.35 -6.16
C GLY A 260 -4.70 -13.63 -6.16
N GLU A 261 -4.01 -13.91 -7.26
CA GLU A 261 -3.34 -15.20 -7.49
C GLU A 261 -1.86 -15.20 -7.09
N TYR A 262 -1.35 -16.41 -6.82
CA TYR A 262 0.05 -16.66 -6.55
C TYR A 262 0.77 -17.20 -7.79
N TYR A 263 1.95 -16.64 -8.07
CA TYR A 263 2.80 -17.01 -9.18
C TYR A 263 4.18 -17.41 -8.67
N ASN A 264 4.61 -18.59 -9.07
CA ASN A 264 5.92 -19.13 -8.80
C ASN A 264 6.70 -19.16 -10.12
N GLU A 265 7.81 -18.43 -10.19
CA GLU A 265 8.63 -18.30 -11.41
C GLU A 265 7.80 -17.84 -12.64
N GLY A 266 6.83 -16.96 -12.39
CA GLY A 266 5.89 -16.41 -13.38
C GLY A 266 4.72 -17.32 -13.75
N ILE A 267 4.63 -18.55 -13.23
CA ILE A 267 3.54 -19.50 -13.49
C ILE A 267 2.55 -19.52 -12.31
N LYS A 268 1.24 -19.45 -12.61
CA LYS A 268 0.18 -19.54 -11.58
C LYS A 268 0.28 -20.88 -10.82
N GLN A 269 0.26 -20.82 -9.50
CA GLN A 269 0.25 -22.00 -8.61
C GLN A 269 -0.68 -21.76 -7.42
N GLU A 270 -1.23 -22.84 -6.85
CA GLU A 270 -1.94 -22.75 -5.58
C GLU A 270 -0.97 -22.38 -4.45
N PRO A 271 -1.31 -21.41 -3.59
CA PRO A 271 -0.52 -21.07 -2.42
C PRO A 271 -0.78 -22.04 -1.25
N SER A 272 -0.17 -21.78 -0.10
CA SER A 272 -0.40 -22.57 1.12
C SER A 272 -1.88 -22.56 1.54
N LYS A 273 -2.34 -23.62 2.24
CA LYS A 273 -3.73 -23.72 2.72
C LYS A 273 -4.15 -22.53 3.58
N VAL A 274 -3.24 -22.01 4.40
CA VAL A 274 -3.46 -20.83 5.26
C VAL A 274 -3.66 -19.55 4.42
N ALA A 275 -3.06 -19.48 3.23
CA ALA A 275 -3.28 -18.36 2.31
C ALA A 275 -4.66 -18.39 1.61
N ASN A 276 -5.31 -19.56 1.59
CA ASN A 276 -6.66 -19.77 1.08
C ASN A 276 -7.73 -19.78 2.19
N ASP A 277 -7.34 -19.59 3.46
CA ASP A 277 -8.26 -19.50 4.59
C ASP A 277 -8.83 -18.08 4.71
N GLN A 278 -10.14 -17.96 4.43
CA GLN A 278 -10.80 -16.66 4.45
C GLN A 278 -10.99 -16.11 5.87
N GLU A 279 -11.11 -16.94 6.92
CA GLU A 279 -11.24 -16.43 8.29
C GLU A 279 -9.92 -15.80 8.76
N VAL A 280 -8.80 -16.44 8.40
CA VAL A 280 -7.45 -15.89 8.60
C VAL A 280 -7.27 -14.58 7.81
N ALA A 281 -7.69 -14.54 6.54
CA ALA A 281 -7.62 -13.34 5.70
C ALA A 281 -8.45 -12.17 6.28
N ASP A 282 -9.72 -12.42 6.60
CA ASP A 282 -10.64 -11.48 7.23
C ASP A 282 -10.07 -10.91 8.54
N LYS A 283 -9.55 -11.78 9.41
CA LYS A 283 -9.02 -11.38 10.71
C LYS A 283 -7.74 -10.58 10.55
N LEU A 284 -6.82 -11.02 9.68
CA LEU A 284 -5.58 -10.32 9.38
C LEU A 284 -5.87 -8.92 8.81
N TRP A 285 -6.81 -8.82 7.86
CA TRP A 285 -7.22 -7.55 7.28
C TRP A 285 -7.92 -6.63 8.28
N LYS A 286 -8.74 -7.17 9.20
CA LYS A 286 -9.35 -6.40 10.30
C LYS A 286 -8.29 -5.84 11.26
N GLU A 287 -7.31 -6.64 11.68
CA GLU A 287 -6.20 -6.16 12.53
C GLU A 287 -5.33 -5.13 11.79
N TRP A 288 -5.13 -5.31 10.49
CA TRP A 288 -4.47 -4.33 9.64
C TRP A 288 -5.23 -3.02 9.48
N ILE A 289 -6.55 -3.06 9.32
CA ILE A 289 -7.39 -1.87 9.34
C ILE A 289 -7.31 -1.20 10.73
N LYS A 290 -7.40 -1.95 11.83
CA LYS A 290 -7.26 -1.37 13.19
C LYS A 290 -5.93 -0.67 13.39
N LYS A 291 -4.82 -1.22 12.87
CA LYS A 291 -3.49 -0.59 12.91
C LYS A 291 -3.30 0.56 11.91
N LYS A 292 -4.15 0.66 10.86
CA LYS A 292 -4.14 1.73 9.84
C LYS A 292 -5.07 2.89 10.15
N ILE A 293 -6.19 2.61 10.80
CA ILE A 293 -6.97 3.60 11.51
C ILE A 293 -6.01 4.11 12.59
N LYS A 294 -5.35 5.25 12.30
CA LYS A 294 -4.65 5.99 13.33
C LYS A 294 -5.63 6.16 14.49
N ASP A 295 -5.23 5.75 15.69
CA ASP A 295 -5.48 6.61 16.85
C ASP A 295 -4.59 7.84 16.59
N VAL A 296 -5.16 8.88 15.99
CA VAL A 296 -4.50 10.19 15.90
C VAL A 296 -4.43 10.69 17.33
N GLU A 297 -3.25 10.94 17.86
CA GLU A 297 -3.17 11.47 19.22
C GLU A 297 -3.86 12.84 19.27
N TYR A 298 -4.81 13.02 20.19
CA TYR A 298 -5.58 14.25 20.29
C TYR A 298 -4.70 15.47 20.65
N SER A 299 -3.51 15.21 21.21
CA SER A 299 -2.42 16.16 21.42
C SER A 299 -1.89 16.82 20.13
N GLU A 300 -2.09 16.21 18.96
CA GLU A 300 -1.67 16.76 17.66
C GLU A 300 -2.59 17.87 17.14
N PHE A 301 -3.77 18.07 17.75
CA PHE A 301 -4.78 19.02 17.33
C PHE A 301 -4.69 20.35 18.08
N LYS A 302 -4.76 21.45 17.32
CA LYS A 302 -4.74 22.84 17.79
C LYS A 302 -5.96 23.60 17.29
N ASP A 303 -6.19 24.79 17.85
CA ASP A 303 -7.23 25.74 17.43
C ASP A 303 -8.65 25.13 17.34
N VAL A 304 -9.00 24.34 18.35
CA VAL A 304 -10.29 23.64 18.45
C VAL A 304 -11.44 24.64 18.48
N LYS A 305 -12.28 24.62 17.45
CA LYS A 305 -13.47 25.47 17.31
C LYS A 305 -14.69 24.65 16.94
N GLU A 306 -15.75 24.71 17.75
CA GLU A 306 -17.03 24.09 17.40
C GLU A 306 -17.59 24.73 16.11
N ILE A 307 -17.96 23.89 15.13
CA ILE A 307 -18.55 24.29 13.85
C ILE A 307 -19.96 23.72 13.63
N GLY A 308 -20.41 22.80 14.48
CA GLY A 308 -21.78 22.32 14.47
C GLY A 308 -22.10 21.34 15.58
N LYS A 309 -23.29 21.46 16.17
CA LYS A 309 -23.79 20.59 17.23
C LYS A 309 -25.27 20.29 17.00
N ARG A 310 -25.62 19.01 16.84
CA ARG A 310 -27.00 18.51 16.63
C ARG A 310 -27.14 17.09 17.21
N GLY A 311 -28.31 16.47 17.07
CA GLY A 311 -28.58 15.11 17.58
C GLY A 311 -27.71 13.97 17.01
N PHE A 312 -26.82 14.26 16.06
CA PHE A 312 -25.81 13.32 15.53
C PHE A 312 -24.38 13.61 16.06
N GLY A 313 -24.27 14.42 17.12
CA GLY A 313 -23.01 14.72 17.80
C GLY A 313 -22.51 16.16 17.63
N VAL A 314 -21.27 16.37 18.09
CA VAL A 314 -20.52 17.63 18.01
C VAL A 314 -19.44 17.50 16.95
N VAL A 315 -19.31 18.52 16.10
CA VAL A 315 -18.26 18.65 15.10
C VAL A 315 -17.41 19.88 15.40
N ASN A 316 -16.12 19.66 15.61
CA ASN A 316 -15.12 20.70 15.80
C ASN A 316 -14.21 20.78 14.58
N ARG A 317 -13.85 21.99 14.16
CA ARG A 317 -12.70 22.23 13.29
C ARG A 317 -11.45 22.29 14.16
N VAL A 318 -10.37 21.66 13.69
CA VAL A 318 -9.03 21.76 14.30
C VAL A 318 -7.97 21.93 13.22
N ALA A 319 -6.81 22.46 13.60
CA ALA A 319 -5.59 22.40 12.81
C ALA A 319 -4.70 21.26 13.33
N THR A 320 -4.09 20.49 12.43
CA THR A 320 -3.02 19.54 12.75
C THR A 320 -1.67 20.25 12.86
N ASN A 321 -0.66 19.58 13.40
CA ASN A 321 0.71 20.12 13.55
C ASN A 321 1.37 20.57 12.23
N ASP A 322 0.97 19.99 11.08
CA ASP A 322 1.43 20.37 9.73
C ASP A 322 0.53 21.42 9.05
N GLY A 323 -0.46 21.97 9.76
CA GLY A 323 -1.30 23.07 9.29
C GLY A 323 -2.53 22.66 8.45
N MET A 324 -2.77 21.35 8.25
CA MET A 324 -4.00 20.88 7.62
C MET A 324 -5.21 21.14 8.54
N GLN A 325 -6.34 21.55 7.95
CA GLN A 325 -7.60 21.63 8.69
C GLN A 325 -8.36 20.31 8.58
N VAL A 326 -8.83 19.79 9.72
CA VAL A 326 -9.65 18.58 9.79
C VAL A 326 -10.89 18.82 10.66
N ALA A 327 -11.93 18.02 10.44
CA ALA A 327 -13.16 18.04 11.22
C ALA A 327 -13.19 16.83 12.19
N LEU A 328 -13.24 17.11 13.49
CA LEU A 328 -13.40 16.12 14.54
C LEU A 328 -14.87 15.94 14.88
N LYS A 329 -15.45 14.78 14.56
CA LYS A 329 -16.84 14.43 14.91
C LYS A 329 -16.87 13.48 16.11
N SER A 330 -17.37 13.96 17.25
CA SER A 330 -17.75 13.12 18.38
C SER A 330 -19.24 12.82 18.33
N ILE A 331 -19.60 11.56 18.52
CA ILE A 331 -21.01 11.07 18.56
C ILE A 331 -21.50 11.00 20.03
N ILE A 332 -20.58 11.08 20.99
CA ILE A 332 -20.81 10.79 22.41
C ILE A 332 -20.63 12.07 23.19
N GLU A 333 -21.71 12.60 23.75
CA GLU A 333 -21.69 13.79 24.63
C GLU A 333 -21.88 13.36 26.09
N LYS A 334 -20.96 12.53 26.62
CA LYS A 334 -20.95 12.08 28.02
C LYS A 334 -19.94 12.86 28.84
N LYS A 335 -20.36 13.33 30.02
CA LYS A 335 -19.48 13.98 31.04
C LYS A 335 -18.68 12.97 31.89
N THR A 336 -18.70 11.70 31.54
CA THR A 336 -18.19 10.58 32.35
C THR A 336 -17.26 9.70 31.51
N SER A 337 -16.11 9.32 32.05
CA SER A 337 -15.04 8.56 31.39
C SER A 337 -15.34 7.08 31.09
N LYS A 338 -16.58 6.61 31.31
CA LYS A 338 -16.98 5.22 31.08
C LYS A 338 -17.87 5.13 29.85
N LEU A 339 -17.31 4.57 28.77
CA LEU A 339 -18.03 4.21 27.56
C LEU A 339 -18.86 2.95 27.78
N GLU A 340 -20.08 2.91 27.27
CA GLU A 340 -20.93 1.72 27.25
C GLU A 340 -20.86 1.00 25.90
N ASP A 341 -21.15 -0.30 25.88
CA ASP A 341 -21.15 -1.10 24.64
C ASP A 341 -22.08 -0.55 23.54
N ASP A 342 -23.16 0.12 23.94
CA ASP A 342 -24.09 0.77 23.01
C ASP A 342 -23.51 2.04 22.37
N ASP A 343 -22.71 2.82 23.11
CA ASP A 343 -21.99 3.97 22.56
C ASP A 343 -20.97 3.52 21.52
N ILE A 344 -20.23 2.45 21.83
CA ILE A 344 -19.25 1.84 20.91
C ILE A 344 -19.95 1.30 19.66
N LYS A 345 -21.10 0.63 19.79
CA LYS A 345 -21.90 0.15 18.65
C LYS A 345 -22.37 1.31 17.77
N LYS A 346 -22.87 2.40 18.34
CA LYS A 346 -23.28 3.62 17.61
C LYS A 346 -22.10 4.24 16.86
N PHE A 347 -20.95 4.37 17.52
CA PHE A 347 -19.74 4.93 16.93
C PHE A 347 -19.21 4.07 15.76
N VAL A 348 -19.15 2.75 15.94
CA VAL A 348 -18.77 1.80 14.87
C VAL A 348 -19.78 1.82 13.72
N ASN A 349 -21.08 1.98 13.99
CA ASN A 349 -22.10 2.06 12.95
C ASN A 349 -21.94 3.34 12.10
N GLU A 350 -21.67 4.49 12.73
CA GLU A 350 -21.41 5.73 12.02
C GLU A 350 -20.15 5.65 11.15
N ILE A 351 -19.06 5.03 11.63
CA ILE A 351 -17.88 4.77 10.80
C ILE A 351 -18.24 3.92 9.58
N LYS A 352 -19.08 2.89 9.73
CA LYS A 352 -19.55 2.09 8.59
C LYS A 352 -20.32 2.95 7.59
N LEU A 353 -21.26 3.78 8.06
CA LEU A 353 -22.06 4.67 7.21
C LEU A 353 -21.17 5.67 6.46
N VAL A 354 -20.28 6.39 7.16
CA VAL A 354 -19.33 7.32 6.54
C VAL A 354 -18.44 6.60 5.53
N ARG A 355 -17.93 5.40 5.84
CA ARG A 355 -17.14 4.59 4.89
C ARG A 355 -17.94 3.99 3.73
N MET A 356 -19.27 3.96 3.78
CA MET A 356 -20.11 3.57 2.64
C MET A 356 -20.29 4.71 1.62
N VAL A 357 -20.22 5.98 2.06
CA VAL A 357 -20.48 7.17 1.22
C VAL A 357 -19.25 8.05 0.97
N GLY A 358 -18.20 7.94 1.80
CA GLY A 358 -16.98 8.76 1.79
C GLY A 358 -16.02 8.52 0.64
N PHE A 359 -16.52 7.96 -0.48
CA PHE A 359 -15.82 7.86 -1.77
C PHE A 359 -16.34 8.89 -2.79
N HIS A 360 -17.43 9.59 -2.48
CA HIS A 360 -18.00 10.61 -3.35
C HIS A 360 -17.25 11.95 -3.19
N GLN A 361 -16.88 12.59 -4.30
CA GLN A 361 -16.07 13.82 -4.31
C GLN A 361 -16.64 15.00 -3.50
N ASN A 362 -17.96 15.02 -3.28
CA ASN A 362 -18.66 16.05 -2.48
C ASN A 362 -19.00 15.58 -1.05
N VAL A 363 -18.34 14.53 -0.54
CA VAL A 363 -18.54 14.00 0.81
C VAL A 363 -17.17 13.86 1.50
N ASN A 364 -17.02 14.52 2.65
CA ASN A 364 -15.77 14.58 3.42
C ASN A 364 -15.19 13.17 3.67
N GLY A 365 -13.93 12.97 3.29
CA GLY A 365 -13.22 11.72 3.53
C GLY A 365 -13.06 11.38 5.02
N PHE A 366 -13.07 10.08 5.34
CA PHE A 366 -12.73 9.58 6.68
C PHE A 366 -11.21 9.39 6.80
N LEU A 367 -10.57 10.11 7.72
CA LEU A 367 -9.12 10.17 7.88
C LEU A 367 -8.58 9.31 9.02
N GLY A 368 -9.38 9.01 10.05
CA GLY A 368 -8.95 8.19 11.18
C GLY A 368 -9.88 8.26 12.40
N ILE A 369 -9.42 7.71 13.52
CA ILE A 369 -10.05 7.84 14.84
C ILE A 369 -9.12 8.67 15.74
N SER A 370 -9.65 9.24 16.80
CA SER A 370 -8.88 9.83 17.90
C SER A 370 -9.59 9.55 19.22
N LYS A 371 -8.93 9.81 20.34
CA LYS A 371 -9.55 9.83 21.67
C LYS A 371 -9.29 11.15 22.35
N ASP A 372 -10.35 11.83 22.79
CA ASP A 372 -10.18 13.04 23.60
C ASP A 372 -9.49 12.76 24.94
N GLY A 373 -9.13 13.82 25.67
CA GLY A 373 -8.50 13.71 26.99
C GLY A 373 -9.35 13.06 28.09
N ILE A 374 -10.58 12.64 27.80
CA ILE A 374 -11.50 11.94 28.71
C ILE A 374 -11.70 10.47 28.24
N GLY A 375 -11.23 10.12 27.04
CA GLY A 375 -11.24 8.78 26.47
C GLY A 375 -12.36 8.54 25.44
N ASN A 376 -13.15 9.54 25.06
CA ASN A 376 -14.22 9.37 24.08
C ASN A 376 -13.65 9.20 22.67
N TYR A 377 -14.21 8.26 21.92
CA TYR A 377 -13.87 8.06 20.51
C TYR A 377 -14.38 9.21 19.62
N ILE A 378 -13.49 9.73 18.80
CA ILE A 378 -13.71 10.81 17.84
C ILE A 378 -13.39 10.29 16.44
N MET A 379 -14.19 10.63 15.44
CA MET A 379 -13.83 10.42 14.03
C MET A 379 -13.08 11.65 13.52
N VAL A 380 -11.94 11.42 12.88
CA VAL A 380 -11.18 12.46 12.17
C VAL A 380 -11.63 12.44 10.70
N LEU A 381 -12.19 13.54 10.23
CA LEU A 381 -12.74 13.71 8.89
C LEU A 381 -12.03 14.85 8.16
N GLU A 382 -12.08 14.82 6.84
CA GLU A 382 -11.71 15.96 6.00
C GLU A 382 -12.54 17.21 6.36
N TYR A 383 -11.92 18.39 6.32
CA TYR A 383 -12.61 19.64 6.60
C TYR A 383 -13.26 20.21 5.33
N ALA A 384 -14.58 20.39 5.35
CA ALA A 384 -15.28 21.08 4.27
C ALA A 384 -15.09 22.60 4.40
N ASN A 385 -14.19 23.14 3.57
CA ASN A 385 -13.93 24.57 3.44
C ASN A 385 -15.08 25.34 2.76
N GLU A 386 -15.88 24.68 1.92
CA GLU A 386 -17.02 25.28 1.19
C GLU A 386 -18.34 25.32 1.99
N GLY A 387 -18.34 24.93 3.26
CA GLY A 387 -19.53 24.81 4.10
C GLY A 387 -20.06 23.38 4.15
N ASN A 388 -21.36 23.20 4.43
CA ASN A 388 -21.95 21.85 4.50
C ASN A 388 -22.62 21.47 3.17
N LEU A 389 -22.84 20.16 2.96
CA LEU A 389 -23.43 19.60 1.74
C LEU A 389 -24.78 20.24 1.36
N ARG A 390 -25.60 20.69 2.33
CA ARG A 390 -26.87 21.37 2.03
C ARG A 390 -26.62 22.75 1.43
N ASP A 391 -25.69 23.51 1.98
CA ASP A 391 -25.36 24.85 1.47
C ASP A 391 -24.69 24.75 0.10
N TYR A 392 -23.79 23.78 -0.08
CA TYR A 392 -23.21 23.43 -1.39
C TYR A 392 -24.30 23.11 -2.42
N LEU A 393 -25.23 22.17 -2.12
CA LEU A 393 -26.31 21.78 -3.03
C LEU A 393 -27.31 22.91 -3.31
N ILE A 394 -27.48 23.86 -2.39
CA ILE A 394 -28.29 25.07 -2.63
C ILE A 394 -27.55 26.01 -3.58
N ASN A 395 -26.26 26.26 -3.35
CA ASN A 395 -25.45 27.14 -4.18
C ASN A 395 -25.28 26.59 -5.60
N GLU A 396 -24.96 25.30 -5.76
CA GLU A 396 -24.86 24.64 -7.07
C GLU A 396 -26.18 24.73 -7.85
N LYS A 397 -27.33 24.50 -7.21
CA LYS A 397 -28.63 24.67 -7.86
C LYS A 397 -28.85 26.12 -8.27
N MET A 398 -28.51 27.09 -7.41
CA MET A 398 -28.69 28.51 -7.71
C MET A 398 -27.79 28.98 -8.86
N GLU A 399 -26.56 28.48 -8.98
CA GLU A 399 -25.70 28.78 -10.14
C GLU A 399 -26.23 28.14 -11.44
N ARG A 400 -26.63 26.86 -11.43
CA ARG A 400 -27.28 26.25 -12.63
C ARG A 400 -28.55 27.01 -13.04
N PHE A 401 -29.36 27.48 -12.08
CA PHE A 401 -30.53 28.32 -12.35
C PHE A 401 -30.19 29.70 -12.93
N LYS A 402 -28.97 30.23 -12.71
CA LYS A 402 -28.47 31.44 -13.37
C LYS A 402 -27.96 31.14 -14.76
N GLU A 403 -27.19 30.07 -14.95
CA GLU A 403 -26.69 29.63 -16.26
C GLU A 403 -27.84 29.33 -17.23
N GLU A 404 -28.86 28.56 -16.80
CA GLU A 404 -30.07 28.29 -17.59
C GLU A 404 -30.87 29.56 -17.94
N ARG A 405 -30.78 30.62 -17.12
CA ARG A 405 -31.39 31.92 -17.44
C ARG A 405 -30.56 32.73 -18.41
N PHE A 406 -29.23 32.72 -18.30
CA PHE A 406 -28.34 33.38 -19.26
C PHE A 406 -28.48 32.77 -20.65
N ILE A 407 -28.47 31.44 -20.76
CA ILE A 407 -28.66 30.71 -22.02
C ILE A 407 -30.02 31.03 -22.68
N ARG A 408 -31.04 31.39 -21.90
CA ARG A 408 -32.37 31.79 -22.40
C ARG A 408 -32.52 33.28 -22.71
N MET A 409 -31.49 34.11 -22.50
CA MET A 409 -31.50 35.54 -22.85
C MET A 409 -30.62 35.88 -24.06
N GLU A 410 -29.88 34.91 -24.61
CA GLU A 410 -29.05 35.07 -25.82
C GLU A 410 -29.53 34.19 -27.01
N GLY A 411 -30.78 33.71 -26.97
CA GLY A 411 -31.39 32.85 -28.00
C GLY A 411 -32.65 33.46 -28.64
#